data_AF-A0A382PTM7-F1
#
_entry.id   AF-A0A382PTM7-F1
#
_cell.length_a   1.000
_cell.length_b   1.000
_cell.length_c   1.000
_cell.angle_alpha   90.00
_cell.angle_beta   90.00
_cell.angle_gamma   90.00
#
_symmetry.space_group_name_H-M   'P 1'
#
loop_
_entity.id
_entity.type
_entity.pdbx_description
1 polymer ?
#
loop_
_entity_poly.entity_id
_entity_poly.type
_entity_poly.pdbx_seq_one_letter_code
_entity_poly.pdbx_strand_id
1 'polypeptide(L)' 'MKRIIDIAVSGLILIIFIPLLLFLSFLCVLYNNGSIFFLQDRTGLNGNVFRIIKFKTM' A
#
# COMPACT_ATOMS: atom_id res chain seq x y z
N MET A 1 -23.22 4.18 -1.28
CA MET A 1 -22.44 4.71 -2.44
C MET A 1 -20.96 4.89 -2.14
N LYS A 2 -20.56 5.69 -1.14
CA LYS A 2 -19.13 5.99 -0.84
C LYS A 2 -18.22 4.74 -0.83
N ARG A 3 -18.58 3.70 -0.07
CA ARG A 3 -17.78 2.47 0.03
C ARG A 3 -17.58 1.74 -1.31
N ILE A 4 -18.60 1.72 -2.16
CA ILE A 4 -18.52 1.09 -3.49
C ILE A 4 -17.58 1.88 -4.38
N ILE A 5 -17.67 3.22 -4.34
CA ILE A 5 -16.78 4.11 -5.09
C ILE A 5 -15.33 3.93 -4.60
N ASP A 6 -15.11 3.89 -3.29
CA ASP A 6 -13.77 3.69 -2.71
C ASP A 6 -13.14 2.38 -3.22
N ILE A 7 -13.90 1.29 -3.27
CA ILE A 7 -13.43 -0.02 -3.76
C ILE A 7 -13.17 0.03 -5.28
N ALA A 8 -14.10 0.58 -6.07
CA ALA A 8 -13.98 0.61 -7.53
C ALA A 8 -12.81 1.48 -7.99
N VAL A 9 -12.68 2.69 -7.44
CA VAL A 9 -11.62 3.64 -7.80
C VAL A 9 -10.25 3.14 -7.32
N SER A 10 -10.15 2.62 -6.09
CA SER A 10 -8.88 2.08 -5.60
C SER A 10 -8.42 0.85 -6.38
N GLY A 11 -9.34 -0.05 -6.76
CA GLY A 11 -9.03 -1.19 -7.61
C GLY A 11 -8.52 -0.78 -8.99
N LEU A 12 -9.18 0.21 -9.63
CA LEU A 12 -8.77 0.73 -10.93
C LEU A 12 -7.38 1.39 -10.87
N ILE A 13 -7.13 2.23 -9.86
CA ILE A 13 -5.81 2.85 -9.65
C ILE A 13 -4.76 1.78 -9.41
N LEU A 14 -5.03 0.77 -8.59
CA LEU A 14 -4.08 -0.31 -8.35
C LEU A 14 -3.67 -0.98 -9.66
N ILE A 15 -4.63 -1.38 -10.51
CA ILE A 15 -4.35 -2.04 -11.80
C ILE A 15 -3.50 -1.15 -12.70
N ILE A 16 -3.83 0.13 -12.83
CA ILE A 16 -3.08 1.09 -13.66
C ILE A 16 -1.64 1.23 -13.18
N PHE A 17 -1.43 1.22 -11.87
CA PHE A 17 -0.11 1.44 -11.26
C PHE A 17 0.67 0.14 -10.95
N ILE A 18 0.13 -1.06 -11.22
CA ILE A 18 0.85 -2.35 -11.07
C ILE A 18 2.29 -2.30 -11.61
N PRO A 19 2.57 -1.87 -12.86
CA PRO A 19 3.93 -1.87 -13.39
C PRO A 19 4.88 -1.00 -12.57
N LEU A 20 4.42 0.18 -12.11
CA LEU A 20 5.21 1.07 -11.26
C LEU A 20 5.44 0.45 -9.87
N LEU A 21 4.40 -0.14 -9.27
CA LEU A 21 4.49 -0.78 -7.95
C LEU A 21 5.44 -1.98 -7.96
N LEU A 22 5.48 -2.76 -9.04
CA LEU A 22 6.43 -3.86 -9.21
C LEU A 22 7.86 -3.35 -9.36
N PHE A 23 8.06 -2.29 -10.15
CA PHE A 23 9.37 -1.64 -10.28
C PHE A 23 9.89 -1.10 -8.93
N LEU A 24 9.04 -0.41 -8.17
CA LEU A 24 9.39 0.06 -6.81
C LEU A 24 9.64 -1.10 -5.85
N SER A 25 8.88 -2.19 -5.96
CA SER A 25 9.09 -3.41 -5.14
C SER A 25 10.47 -3.99 -5.40
N PHE A 26 10.89 -4.08 -6.66
CA PHE A 26 12.22 -4.56 -7.03
C PHE A 26 13.33 -3.67 -6.44
N LEU A 27 13.20 -2.35 -6.56
CA LEU A 27 14.15 -1.42 -5.94
C LEU A 27 14.21 -1.60 -4.41
N CYS A 28 13.07 -1.73 -3.74
CA CYS A 28 13.03 -1.94 -2.29
C CYS A 28 13.74 -3.22 -1.86
N VAL A 29 13.63 -4.32 -2.63
CA VAL A 29 14.37 -5.56 -2.34
C VAL A 29 15.87 -5.32 -2.35
N LEU A 30 16.38 -4.55 -3.31
CA LEU A 30 17.81 -4.25 -3.45
C LEU A 30 18.33 -3.38 -2.30
N TYR A 31 17.55 -2.38 -1.85
CA TYR A 31 18.02 -1.41 -0.86
C TYR A 31 17.72 -1.79 0.60
N ASN A 32 16.68 -2.61 0.87
CA ASN A 32 16.18 -2.84 2.23
C ASN A 32 16.35 -4.29 2.73
N ASN A 33 17.40 -4.99 2.32
CA ASN A 33 17.67 -6.39 2.68
C ASN A 33 16.47 -7.32 2.43
N GLY A 34 15.81 -7.18 1.27
CA GLY A 34 14.67 -8.02 0.89
C GLY A 34 13.32 -7.62 1.48
N SER A 35 13.24 -6.59 2.32
CA SER A 35 11.97 -6.11 2.88
C SER A 35 11.32 -5.05 1.98
N ILE A 36 10.20 -5.40 1.34
CA ILE A 36 9.48 -4.51 0.42
C ILE A 36 8.55 -3.55 1.17
N PHE A 37 7.77 -4.08 2.11
CA PHE A 37 6.72 -3.32 2.80
C PHE A 37 7.03 -3.09 4.27
N PHE A 38 6.56 -1.96 4.79
CA PHE A 38 6.50 -1.62 6.20
C PHE A 38 5.02 -1.45 6.61
N LEU A 39 4.66 -2.02 7.76
CA LEU A 39 3.32 -1.91 8.32
C LEU A 39 3.31 -0.91 9.47
N GLN A 40 2.42 0.07 9.42
CA GLN A 40 2.27 1.07 10.47
C GLN A 40 0.84 1.05 11.03
N ASP A 41 0.72 0.92 12.35
CA ASP A 41 -0.57 1.04 13.04
C ASP A 41 -1.10 2.47 12.98
N ARG A 42 -2.40 2.61 12.70
CA ARG A 42 -3.14 3.87 12.73
C ARG A 42 -4.53 3.66 13.31
N THR A 43 -5.00 4.66 14.03
CA THR A 43 -6.39 4.71 14.51
C THR A 43 -7.31 4.95 13.32
N GLY A 44 -8.23 4.01 13.07
CA GLY A 44 -9.19 4.04 11.99
C GLY A 44 -10.59 4.43 12.43
N LEU A 45 -11.58 3.98 11.65
CA LEU A 45 -12.99 4.29 11.89
C LEU A 45 -13.43 3.79 13.27
N ASN A 46 -14.06 4.68 14.04
CA ASN A 46 -14.55 4.43 15.40
C ASN A 46 -13.47 3.95 16.38
N GLY A 47 -12.21 4.39 16.19
CA GLY A 47 -11.10 4.01 17.06
C GLY A 47 -10.50 2.64 16.77
N ASN A 48 -11.03 1.90 15.78
CA ASN A 48 -10.49 0.60 15.40
C ASN A 48 -9.11 0.77 14.76
N VAL A 49 -8.08 0.20 15.38
CA VAL A 49 -6.71 0.25 14.86
C VAL A 49 -6.61 -0.61 13.59
N PHE A 50 -5.96 -0.07 12.56
CA PHE A 50 -5.65 -0.80 11.33
C PHE A 50 -4.21 -0.53 10.91
N ARG A 51 -3.64 -1.48 10.14
CA ARG A 51 -2.28 -1.36 9.61
C ARG A 51 -2.30 -0.78 8.20
N ILE A 52 -1.58 0.32 8.01
CA ILE A 52 -1.27 0.86 6.68
C ILE A 52 -0.06 0.12 6.13
N ILE A 53 -0.17 -0.35 4.89
CA ILE A 53 0.93 -0.92 4.10
C ILE A 53 1.63 0.22 3.35
N LYS A 54 2.94 0.35 3.51
CA LYS A 54 3.78 1.31 2.78
C LYS A 54 5.00 0.62 2.20
N PHE A 55 5.56 1.15 1.12
CA PHE A 55 6.92 0.78 0.74
C PHE A 55 7.88 1.16 1.85
N LYS A 56 8.78 0.23 2.19
CA LYS A 56 9.85 0.51 3.13
C LYS A 56 10.84 1.45 2.45
N THR A 57 11.08 2.60 3.07
CA THR A 57 12.06 3.58 2.60
C THR A 57 12.97 3.91 3.77
N MET A 58 14.23 3.47 3.68
CA MET A 58 15.24 3.43 4.76
C MET A 58 14.93 2.44 5.90
#